data_AF-A0A9P8DQV7-F1
#
_entry.id   AF-A0A9P8DQV7-F1
#
_cell.length_a   1.000
_cell.length_b   1.000
_cell.length_c   1.000
_cell.angle_alpha   90.00
_cell.angle_beta   90.00
_cell.angle_gamma   90.00
#
_symmetry.space_group_name_H-M   'P 1'
#
loop_
_entity.id
_entity.type
_entity.pdbx_description
1 polymer ?
#
loop_
_entity_poly.entity_id
_entity_poly.type
_entity_poly.pdbx_seq_one_letter_code
_entity_poly.pdbx_strand_id
1 'polypeptide(L)'
;MSTDKAQHAPPNPELISLSTLPLPPVAPSNDTGACMPEVNPNGTGCMTLASNQDFQAGGFLLDGKHVLVHVTFTGAPSSPGSSSVYNGSQIIAVKTEGQNFPGRSPWKCLTCGLAENNTRGMSPTYSYPQAFGDGKRVLFGTNILDCRPHKLVDAACTPELTHVYPIRWDTSPDGTGEGGAIRELRLHPDDLHLGFNAFTTNGPKIAGIPLVPRYDLVKVTRLFNPEADQPITTHDKHITINRNAIAVGELRSFSGRGTEATYIGYPAESSNIDVFAVHLETGKVRRLTRHPEYCDPIAISPDDNWMAALDTRGTDRQMWLSGMRHIPPITDLISTSITSSTRNNEQRRFFRPYLLDRHGDRGEYFGQKIYGEGEGVPGSGDYNDPEWNAMADPRWSPDGTQIVYGEAQTLPPACGGTNPLPCYASKEPGGRRVRVVLATLTTREPLNLPVVNPISDEVPWGVKYSPGDIDPQRPQPTPGKYTLMGLSCGYASVEIVGADDASISEISVVYHHFSDDGSTFLSGSETVRATLPSLTLSQVDWYSDLNQTENSMNTKKTSPGGFHLTIDVLKNIFQANGIMNTTINGNLYTQPANGT
;
A
#
# COMPACT_ATOMS: atom_id res chain seq x y z
N MET A 1 25.16 14.45 -17.95
CA MET A 1 23.69 14.55 -18.13
C MET A 1 23.38 15.79 -18.94
N SER A 2 22.43 15.69 -19.86
CA SER A 2 21.85 16.85 -20.55
C SER A 2 21.32 17.83 -19.52
N THR A 3 21.62 19.11 -19.72
CA THR A 3 21.05 20.28 -19.01
C THR A 3 19.60 20.04 -18.59
N ASP A 4 19.31 20.24 -17.30
CA ASP A 4 17.97 20.19 -16.73
C ASP A 4 16.99 20.95 -17.62
N LYS A 5 16.08 20.20 -18.24
CA LYS A 5 14.84 20.78 -18.78
C LYS A 5 14.13 21.40 -17.59
N ALA A 6 13.74 22.67 -17.74
CA ALA A 6 13.01 23.46 -16.74
C ALA A 6 12.12 22.57 -15.86
N GLN A 7 12.53 22.39 -14.60
CA GLN A 7 11.77 21.66 -13.61
C GLN A 7 10.39 22.30 -13.54
N HIS A 8 9.33 21.56 -13.85
CA HIS A 8 7.97 22.08 -13.85
C HIS A 8 7.70 22.73 -12.48
N ALA A 9 7.21 23.97 -12.46
CA ALA A 9 6.91 24.64 -11.19
C ALA A 9 5.90 23.81 -10.37
N PRO A 10 6.00 23.78 -9.04
CA PRO A 10 4.98 23.20 -8.18
C PRO A 10 3.59 23.82 -8.45
N PRO A 11 2.50 23.04 -8.38
CA PRO A 11 1.16 23.61 -8.45
C PRO A 11 0.85 24.41 -7.17
N ASN A 12 -0.14 25.30 -7.27
CA ASN A 12 -0.73 25.90 -6.07
C ASN A 12 -1.46 24.83 -5.23
N PRO A 13 -1.53 24.97 -3.90
CA PRO A 13 -2.35 24.11 -3.07
C PRO A 13 -3.83 24.12 -3.50
N GLU A 14 -4.46 22.96 -3.49
CA GLU A 14 -5.89 22.77 -3.73
C GLU A 14 -6.71 23.16 -2.50
N LEU A 15 -7.94 23.67 -2.72
CA LEU A 15 -8.89 23.86 -1.62
C LEU A 15 -9.60 22.54 -1.34
N ILE A 16 -9.42 22.02 -0.11
CA ILE A 16 -9.91 20.70 0.29
C ILE A 16 -10.93 20.83 1.41
N SER A 17 -12.11 20.24 1.22
CA SER A 17 -13.12 20.06 2.27
C SER A 17 -13.20 18.60 2.67
N LEU A 18 -13.20 18.32 3.97
CA LEU A 18 -13.23 16.96 4.52
C LEU A 18 -14.59 16.66 5.17
N SER A 19 -15.10 15.45 4.92
CA SER A 19 -16.25 14.88 5.62
C SER A 19 -16.05 13.39 5.90
N THR A 20 -16.77 12.85 6.89
CA THR A 20 -16.79 11.41 7.18
C THR A 20 -18.04 10.78 6.59
N LEU A 21 -17.90 9.67 5.86
CA LEU A 21 -19.06 8.95 5.32
C LEU A 21 -19.80 8.16 6.41
N PRO A 22 -21.14 8.06 6.32
CA PRO A 22 -21.94 7.39 7.32
C PRO A 22 -21.81 5.87 7.23
N LEU A 23 -21.18 5.26 8.23
CA LEU A 23 -21.11 3.81 8.41
C LEU A 23 -22.26 3.27 9.29
N PRO A 24 -22.55 1.95 9.27
CA PRO A 24 -23.49 1.32 10.19
C PRO A 24 -23.22 1.68 11.66
N PRO A 25 -24.25 1.70 12.53
CA PRO A 25 -24.06 1.91 13.96
C PRO A 25 -23.29 0.75 14.59
N VAL A 26 -22.60 1.01 15.69
CA VAL A 26 -21.87 -0.02 16.44
C VAL A 26 -22.83 -0.81 17.32
N ALA A 27 -22.72 -2.14 17.32
CA ALA A 27 -23.48 -2.99 18.22
C ALA A 27 -22.97 -2.86 19.68
N PRO A 28 -23.87 -2.88 20.70
CA PRO A 28 -23.46 -2.85 22.10
C PRO A 28 -22.58 -4.05 22.54
N SER A 29 -22.80 -5.21 21.92
CA SER A 29 -21.98 -6.42 22.07
C SER A 29 -22.03 -7.27 20.80
N ASN A 30 -21.27 -8.36 20.77
CA ASN A 30 -21.31 -9.35 19.68
C ASN A 30 -22.42 -10.41 19.87
N ASP A 31 -23.20 -10.33 20.94
CA ASP A 31 -24.21 -11.34 21.25
C ASP A 31 -25.35 -11.30 20.23
N THR A 32 -25.88 -12.47 19.87
CA THR A 32 -27.03 -12.58 18.96
C THR A 32 -28.20 -11.71 19.47
N GLY A 33 -28.71 -10.83 18.61
CA GLY A 33 -29.77 -9.89 18.95
C GLY A 33 -29.32 -8.61 19.65
N ALA A 34 -28.02 -8.34 19.83
CA ALA A 34 -27.55 -7.08 20.40
C ALA A 34 -27.84 -5.85 19.50
N CYS A 35 -27.93 -6.05 18.18
CA CYS A 35 -28.34 -5.02 17.22
C CYS A 35 -29.88 -4.89 17.19
N MET A 36 -30.44 -4.32 18.26
CA MET A 36 -31.88 -4.12 18.41
C MET A 36 -32.37 -2.86 17.65
N PRO A 37 -33.68 -2.72 17.39
CA PRO A 37 -34.26 -1.53 16.77
C PRO A 37 -33.94 -0.21 17.50
N GLU A 38 -33.65 -0.23 18.80
CA GLU A 38 -33.20 0.95 19.55
C GLU A 38 -31.80 1.42 19.13
N VAL A 39 -30.96 0.50 18.67
CA VAL A 39 -29.60 0.77 18.16
C VAL A 39 -29.63 1.11 16.67
N ASN A 40 -30.35 0.30 15.89
CA ASN A 40 -30.59 0.56 14.47
C ASN A 40 -32.09 0.43 14.14
N PRO A 41 -32.85 1.54 14.16
CA PRO A 41 -34.29 1.54 13.88
C PRO A 41 -34.66 1.02 12.48
N ASN A 42 -33.73 1.08 11.53
CA ASN A 42 -33.95 0.61 10.16
C ASN A 42 -33.72 -0.89 10.00
N GLY A 43 -33.18 -1.57 11.02
CA GLY A 43 -32.89 -3.01 10.97
C GLY A 43 -31.85 -3.39 9.91
N THR A 44 -30.98 -2.48 9.50
CA THR A 44 -29.97 -2.69 8.44
C THR A 44 -28.59 -3.07 8.99
N GLY A 45 -28.57 -3.81 10.11
CA GLY A 45 -27.36 -4.31 10.76
C GLY A 45 -26.59 -3.30 11.60
N CYS A 46 -25.73 -3.82 12.48
CA CYS A 46 -24.78 -3.04 13.27
C CYS A 46 -23.37 -3.62 13.06
N MET A 47 -22.35 -2.77 13.02
CA MET A 47 -20.96 -3.19 12.89
C MET A 47 -20.31 -3.44 14.24
N THR A 48 -19.17 -4.14 14.24
CA THR A 48 -18.29 -4.19 15.41
C THR A 48 -17.73 -2.79 15.71
N LEU A 49 -17.02 -2.62 16.83
CA LEU A 49 -16.20 -1.41 17.06
C LEU A 49 -15.16 -1.18 15.94
N ALA A 50 -14.92 -2.23 15.13
CA ALA A 50 -14.06 -2.37 13.98
C ALA A 50 -12.59 -2.04 14.24
N SER A 51 -11.73 -2.96 13.80
CA SER A 51 -10.30 -2.73 13.64
C SER A 51 -9.95 -2.68 12.15
N ASN A 52 -8.67 -2.50 11.82
CA ASN A 52 -8.17 -2.59 10.44
C ASN A 52 -8.48 -3.93 9.76
N GLN A 53 -8.79 -4.98 10.52
CA GLN A 53 -9.12 -6.31 9.99
C GLN A 53 -10.59 -6.44 9.60
N ASP A 54 -11.46 -5.62 10.22
CA ASP A 54 -12.92 -5.69 10.07
C ASP A 54 -13.47 -4.62 9.13
N PHE A 55 -12.59 -3.83 8.53
CA PHE A 55 -12.95 -2.62 7.81
C PHE A 55 -11.93 -2.27 6.73
N GLN A 56 -12.42 -1.88 5.55
CA GLN A 56 -11.61 -1.25 4.53
C GLN A 56 -12.45 -0.31 3.65
N ALA A 57 -11.98 0.93 3.46
CA ALA A 57 -12.52 1.83 2.44
C ALA A 57 -12.12 1.34 1.04
N GLY A 58 -13.07 1.31 0.12
CA GLY A 58 -12.88 0.93 -1.28
C GLY A 58 -12.94 2.10 -2.25
N GLY A 59 -13.15 1.76 -3.52
CA GLY A 59 -13.34 2.73 -4.59
C GLY A 59 -14.76 3.27 -4.72
N PHE A 60 -14.89 4.32 -5.50
CA PHE A 60 -16.19 4.85 -5.93
C PHE A 60 -16.84 3.91 -6.97
N LEU A 61 -18.17 3.88 -7.00
CA LEU A 61 -18.90 3.47 -8.19
C LEU A 61 -18.72 4.52 -9.30
N LEU A 62 -18.97 4.14 -10.56
CA LEU A 62 -18.77 5.04 -11.71
C LEU A 62 -19.58 6.34 -11.64
N ASP A 63 -20.68 6.37 -10.87
CA ASP A 63 -21.47 7.58 -10.68
C ASP A 63 -20.81 8.64 -9.78
N GLY A 64 -19.71 8.32 -9.10
CA GLY A 64 -19.01 9.21 -8.16
C GLY A 64 -19.79 9.54 -6.89
N LYS A 65 -20.96 8.91 -6.68
CA LYS A 65 -21.89 9.22 -5.57
C LYS A 65 -21.96 8.13 -4.50
N HIS A 66 -21.33 6.99 -4.78
CA HIS A 66 -21.32 5.84 -3.88
C HIS A 66 -19.90 5.32 -3.71
N VAL A 67 -19.50 5.06 -2.47
CA VAL A 67 -18.21 4.45 -2.12
C VAL A 67 -18.45 3.03 -1.61
N LEU A 68 -17.66 2.08 -2.10
CA LEU A 68 -17.66 0.71 -1.59
C LEU A 68 -16.89 0.65 -0.28
N VAL A 69 -17.39 -0.11 0.70
CA VAL A 69 -16.75 -0.28 2.00
C VAL A 69 -16.90 -1.73 2.43
N HIS A 70 -15.82 -2.35 2.88
CA HIS A 70 -15.86 -3.60 3.63
C HIS A 70 -16.12 -3.28 5.10
N VAL A 71 -17.11 -3.94 5.69
CA VAL A 71 -17.42 -3.88 7.13
C VAL A 71 -17.69 -5.28 7.68
N THR A 72 -17.44 -5.51 8.96
CA THR A 72 -17.93 -6.69 9.70
C THR A 72 -19.17 -6.33 10.50
N PHE A 73 -20.31 -6.91 10.15
CA PHE A 73 -21.54 -6.83 10.93
C PHE A 73 -21.55 -7.84 12.08
N THR A 74 -22.21 -7.48 13.19
CA THR A 74 -22.33 -8.29 14.40
C THR A 74 -23.66 -8.03 15.11
N GLY A 75 -24.03 -8.91 16.04
CA GLY A 75 -25.19 -8.74 16.91
C GLY A 75 -26.54 -8.87 16.22
N ALA A 76 -26.60 -9.41 15.01
CA ALA A 76 -27.85 -9.66 14.31
C ALA A 76 -28.79 -10.60 15.11
N PRO A 77 -30.12 -10.44 15.02
CA PRO A 77 -31.06 -11.38 15.62
C PRO A 77 -30.96 -12.76 14.95
N SER A 78 -31.46 -13.81 15.61
CA SER A 78 -31.53 -15.14 15.03
C SER A 78 -32.48 -15.19 13.82
N SER A 79 -32.16 -16.08 12.87
CA SER A 79 -33.08 -16.44 11.78
C SER A 79 -34.40 -16.98 12.35
N PRO A 80 -35.58 -16.64 11.77
CA PRO A 80 -35.79 -16.02 10.46
C PRO A 80 -36.02 -14.50 10.47
N GLY A 81 -35.57 -13.77 11.51
CA GLY A 81 -35.71 -12.31 11.55
C GLY A 81 -35.10 -11.64 10.31
N SER A 82 -35.76 -10.64 9.73
CA SER A 82 -35.31 -10.00 8.48
C SER A 82 -33.91 -9.39 8.58
N SER A 83 -33.50 -8.93 9.77
CA SER A 83 -32.17 -8.40 10.03
C SER A 83 -31.09 -9.46 10.32
N SER A 84 -31.45 -10.75 10.36
CA SER A 84 -30.50 -11.85 10.60
C SER A 84 -29.42 -11.97 9.52
N VAL A 85 -29.66 -11.39 8.34
CA VAL A 85 -28.74 -11.40 7.19
C VAL A 85 -27.53 -10.47 7.35
N TYR A 86 -27.55 -9.55 8.31
CA TYR A 86 -26.45 -8.61 8.55
C TYR A 86 -25.46 -9.18 9.57
N ASN A 87 -24.69 -10.19 9.17
CA ASN A 87 -23.70 -10.83 10.03
C ASN A 87 -22.41 -11.13 9.27
N GLY A 88 -21.26 -11.04 9.95
CA GLY A 88 -19.95 -11.29 9.36
C GLY A 88 -19.45 -10.19 8.42
N SER A 89 -18.37 -10.46 7.69
CA SER A 89 -17.80 -9.52 6.71
C SER A 89 -18.70 -9.36 5.49
N GLN A 90 -18.93 -8.11 5.08
CA GLN A 90 -19.83 -7.72 4.01
C GLN A 90 -19.27 -6.53 3.23
N ILE A 91 -19.65 -6.42 1.95
CA ILE A 91 -19.45 -5.21 1.14
C ILE A 91 -20.73 -4.37 1.18
N ILE A 92 -20.59 -3.09 1.51
CA ILE A 92 -21.66 -2.09 1.47
C ILE A 92 -21.31 -1.00 0.45
N ALA A 93 -22.33 -0.38 -0.15
CA ALA A 93 -22.21 0.87 -0.87
C ALA A 93 -22.74 2.00 0.02
N VAL A 94 -21.94 3.06 0.22
CA VAL A 94 -22.26 4.22 1.08
C VAL A 94 -22.42 5.46 0.22
N LYS A 95 -23.49 6.23 0.44
CA LYS A 95 -23.71 7.50 -0.28
C LYS A 95 -22.78 8.60 0.21
N THR A 96 -22.23 9.37 -0.72
CA THR A 96 -21.36 10.53 -0.40
C THR A 96 -22.16 11.77 -0.01
N GLU A 97 -23.37 11.94 -0.54
CA GLU A 97 -24.22 13.13 -0.33
C GLU A 97 -25.16 13.05 0.89
N GLY A 98 -24.96 12.09 1.80
CA GLY A 98 -25.74 11.97 3.05
C GLY A 98 -27.22 11.60 2.88
N GLN A 99 -27.67 11.27 1.66
CA GLN A 99 -29.03 10.79 1.40
C GLN A 99 -29.19 9.32 1.76
N ASN A 100 -30.43 8.86 1.94
CA ASN A 100 -30.72 7.46 2.24
C ASN A 100 -30.99 6.62 0.98
N PHE A 101 -30.70 5.33 1.05
CA PHE A 101 -31.26 4.31 0.16
C PHE A 101 -32.73 4.03 0.51
N PRO A 102 -33.50 3.29 -0.32
CA PRO A 102 -34.88 2.92 0.00
C PRO A 102 -35.06 2.23 1.36
N GLY A 103 -34.03 1.52 1.85
CA GLY A 103 -33.97 0.95 3.20
C GLY A 103 -33.78 1.96 4.34
N ARG A 104 -33.88 3.26 4.07
CA ARG A 104 -33.77 4.39 5.03
C ARG A 104 -32.40 4.55 5.71
N SER A 105 -31.42 3.75 5.33
CA SER A 105 -30.03 3.91 5.73
C SER A 105 -29.22 4.57 4.61
N PRO A 106 -28.15 5.32 4.92
CA PRO A 106 -27.27 5.93 3.92
C PRO A 106 -26.29 4.93 3.28
N TRP A 107 -26.40 3.65 3.63
CA TRP A 107 -25.72 2.54 3.00
C TRP A 107 -26.69 1.45 2.50
N LYS A 108 -26.24 0.67 1.52
CA LYS A 108 -26.87 -0.56 1.03
C LYS A 108 -25.87 -1.71 1.17
N CYS A 109 -26.27 -2.82 1.80
CA CYS A 109 -25.44 -4.02 1.82
C CYS A 109 -25.59 -4.78 0.50
N LEU A 110 -24.46 -5.07 -0.16
CA LEU A 110 -24.43 -5.74 -1.47
C LEU A 110 -24.29 -7.27 -1.33
N THR A 111 -23.71 -7.74 -0.24
CA THR A 111 -23.42 -9.17 0.00
C THR A 111 -24.28 -9.81 1.10
N CYS A 112 -25.15 -9.03 1.76
CA CYS A 112 -26.02 -9.55 2.82
C CYS A 112 -27.15 -10.40 2.23
N GLY A 113 -27.44 -11.54 2.87
CA GLY A 113 -28.58 -12.39 2.52
C GLY A 113 -28.42 -13.19 1.23
N LEU A 114 -27.21 -13.23 0.64
CA LEU A 114 -26.94 -14.07 -0.52
C LEU A 114 -27.15 -15.54 -0.16
N ALA A 115 -27.88 -16.25 -1.02
CA ALA A 115 -28.07 -17.69 -0.86
C ALA A 115 -26.75 -18.43 -1.07
N GLU A 116 -26.57 -19.57 -0.38
CA GLU A 116 -25.37 -20.41 -0.51
C GLU A 116 -25.09 -20.82 -1.97
N ASN A 117 -26.14 -21.03 -2.78
CA ASN A 117 -25.99 -21.34 -4.19
C ASN A 117 -25.39 -20.19 -5.01
N ASN A 118 -25.55 -18.94 -4.56
CA ASN A 118 -25.05 -17.75 -5.24
C ASN A 118 -23.62 -17.38 -4.82
N THR A 119 -23.06 -18.05 -3.81
CA THR A 119 -21.72 -17.77 -3.25
C THR A 119 -20.80 -19.00 -3.28
N ARG A 120 -21.15 -20.04 -4.04
CA ARG A 120 -20.35 -21.28 -4.12
C ARG A 120 -18.92 -20.99 -4.59
N GLY A 121 -17.96 -21.42 -3.79
CA GLY A 121 -16.53 -21.24 -4.08
C GLY A 121 -15.98 -19.85 -3.76
N MET A 122 -16.79 -18.94 -3.21
CA MET A 122 -16.35 -17.62 -2.76
C MET A 122 -15.20 -17.75 -1.74
N SER A 123 -14.15 -16.97 -1.95
CA SER A 123 -13.04 -16.80 -1.02
C SER A 123 -13.48 -15.99 0.21
N PRO A 124 -13.00 -16.30 1.43
CA PRO A 124 -13.37 -15.56 2.64
C PRO A 124 -12.74 -14.15 2.73
N THR A 125 -11.98 -13.72 1.71
CA THR A 125 -11.29 -12.43 1.70
C THR A 125 -12.19 -11.30 1.17
N TYR A 126 -12.25 -10.19 1.92
CA TYR A 126 -13.08 -9.01 1.60
C TYR A 126 -12.29 -7.73 1.27
N SER A 127 -10.98 -7.87 1.04
CA SER A 127 -10.06 -6.73 0.89
C SER A 127 -10.20 -5.98 -0.45
N TYR A 128 -9.76 -4.73 -0.47
CA TYR A 128 -9.63 -3.88 -1.66
C TYR A 128 -10.89 -3.80 -2.57
N PRO A 129 -12.08 -3.49 -2.03
CA PRO A 129 -13.29 -3.40 -2.86
C PRO A 129 -13.16 -2.32 -3.95
N GLN A 130 -13.34 -2.72 -5.21
CA GLN A 130 -13.17 -1.92 -6.42
C GLN A 130 -14.35 -2.13 -7.36
N ALA A 131 -14.92 -1.05 -7.89
CA ALA A 131 -16.05 -1.11 -8.80
C ALA A 131 -15.58 -1.31 -10.24
N PHE A 132 -16.30 -2.12 -11.00
CA PHE A 132 -16.21 -2.10 -12.46
C PHE A 132 -16.96 -0.86 -12.99
N GLY A 133 -16.50 -0.31 -14.11
CA GLY A 133 -17.12 0.81 -14.82
C GLY A 133 -18.54 0.52 -15.31
N ASP A 134 -18.92 -0.75 -15.44
CA ASP A 134 -20.31 -1.09 -15.72
C ASP A 134 -21.29 -0.78 -14.57
N GLY A 135 -20.81 -0.55 -13.34
CA GLY A 135 -21.62 -0.28 -12.15
C GLY A 135 -22.51 -1.44 -11.70
N LYS A 136 -22.24 -2.65 -12.17
CA LYS A 136 -23.00 -3.90 -11.91
C LYS A 136 -22.14 -4.95 -11.19
N ARG A 137 -20.82 -4.78 -11.21
CA ARG A 137 -19.86 -5.70 -10.60
C ARG A 137 -18.93 -5.02 -9.60
N VAL A 138 -18.46 -5.79 -8.62
CA VAL A 138 -17.44 -5.37 -7.65
C VAL A 138 -16.37 -6.44 -7.54
N LEU A 139 -15.11 -6.05 -7.69
CA LEU A 139 -13.94 -6.84 -7.29
C LEU A 139 -13.71 -6.66 -5.79
N PHE A 140 -13.57 -7.73 -5.02
CA PHE A 140 -13.16 -7.69 -3.62
C PHE A 140 -12.47 -9.01 -3.23
N GLY A 141 -11.35 -8.94 -2.52
CA GLY A 141 -10.48 -10.09 -2.27
C GLY A 141 -10.16 -10.80 -3.58
N THR A 142 -10.43 -12.10 -3.63
CA THR A 142 -10.34 -12.94 -4.83
C THR A 142 -11.71 -13.28 -5.41
N ASN A 143 -12.67 -12.35 -5.30
CA ASN A 143 -14.05 -12.53 -5.70
C ASN A 143 -14.54 -11.39 -6.61
N ILE A 144 -15.51 -11.70 -7.47
CA ILE A 144 -16.29 -10.73 -8.23
C ILE A 144 -17.76 -10.90 -7.88
N LEU A 145 -18.36 -9.89 -7.25
CA LEU A 145 -19.81 -9.78 -7.10
C LEU A 145 -20.40 -9.28 -8.42
N ASP A 146 -21.55 -9.82 -8.79
CA ASP A 146 -22.25 -9.53 -10.04
C ASP A 146 -23.77 -9.47 -9.82
N CYS A 147 -24.36 -8.34 -10.20
CA CYS A 147 -25.80 -8.09 -10.10
C CYS A 147 -26.47 -7.84 -11.45
N ARG A 148 -25.85 -8.26 -12.56
CA ARG A 148 -26.41 -8.07 -13.90
C ARG A 148 -27.82 -8.68 -14.02
N PRO A 149 -28.75 -7.99 -14.73
CA PRO A 149 -28.53 -6.81 -15.57
C PRO A 149 -28.62 -5.46 -14.82
N HIS A 150 -28.84 -5.43 -13.51
CA HIS A 150 -29.10 -4.23 -12.71
C HIS A 150 -27.82 -3.56 -12.21
N LYS A 151 -27.87 -2.25 -11.94
CA LYS A 151 -26.76 -1.56 -11.24
C LYS A 151 -26.79 -1.98 -9.76
N LEU A 152 -25.63 -1.98 -9.13
CA LEU A 152 -25.45 -2.41 -7.73
C LEU A 152 -26.35 -1.64 -6.75
N VAL A 153 -26.58 -0.37 -7.02
CA VAL A 153 -27.36 0.54 -6.16
C VAL A 153 -28.86 0.54 -6.48
N ASP A 154 -29.28 -0.11 -7.56
CA ASP A 154 -30.70 -0.20 -7.93
C ASP A 154 -31.47 -1.05 -6.91
N ALA A 155 -32.75 -0.73 -6.70
CA ALA A 155 -33.63 -1.56 -5.87
C ALA A 155 -33.85 -2.96 -6.45
N ALA A 156 -33.75 -3.10 -7.77
CA ALA A 156 -33.86 -4.38 -8.47
C ALA A 156 -32.62 -5.28 -8.29
N CYS A 157 -31.50 -4.73 -7.82
CA CYS A 157 -30.35 -5.55 -7.43
C CYS A 157 -30.59 -6.15 -6.03
N THR A 158 -31.17 -7.35 -6.01
CA THR A 158 -31.55 -8.10 -4.80
C THR A 158 -30.59 -9.27 -4.53
N PRO A 159 -30.57 -9.83 -3.30
CA PRO A 159 -29.70 -10.97 -2.99
C PRO A 159 -29.94 -12.21 -3.86
N GLU A 160 -31.17 -12.43 -4.34
CA GLU A 160 -31.52 -13.57 -5.19
C GLU A 160 -30.92 -13.46 -6.59
N LEU A 161 -30.73 -12.24 -7.09
CA LEU A 161 -30.15 -11.96 -8.41
C LEU A 161 -28.63 -11.74 -8.35
N THR A 162 -28.10 -11.52 -7.16
CA THR A 162 -26.67 -11.23 -6.95
C THR A 162 -25.90 -12.52 -6.78
N HIS A 163 -24.79 -12.65 -7.51
CA HIS A 163 -23.89 -13.79 -7.43
C HIS A 163 -22.48 -13.33 -7.08
N VAL A 164 -21.72 -14.19 -6.41
CA VAL A 164 -20.30 -13.98 -6.15
C VAL A 164 -19.51 -15.12 -6.77
N TYR A 165 -18.62 -14.76 -7.68
CA TYR A 165 -17.79 -15.69 -8.44
C TYR A 165 -16.33 -15.56 -7.99
N PRO A 166 -15.65 -16.66 -7.64
CA PRO A 166 -14.22 -16.60 -7.32
C PRO A 166 -13.38 -16.34 -8.58
N ILE A 167 -12.18 -15.80 -8.36
CA ILE A 167 -11.14 -15.65 -9.38
C ILE A 167 -10.12 -16.77 -9.22
N ARG A 168 -9.73 -17.41 -10.33
CA ARG A 168 -8.76 -18.48 -10.36
C ARG A 168 -7.62 -18.17 -11.33
N TRP A 169 -6.41 -18.51 -10.92
CA TRP A 169 -5.22 -18.57 -11.77
C TRP A 169 -4.68 -20.00 -11.74
N ASP A 170 -4.55 -20.63 -12.91
CA ASP A 170 -4.06 -22.01 -12.98
C ASP A 170 -2.55 -22.09 -12.73
N THR A 171 -2.16 -23.06 -11.91
CA THR A 171 -0.75 -23.33 -11.58
C THR A 171 -0.24 -24.65 -12.14
N SER A 172 -1.12 -25.51 -12.64
CA SER A 172 -0.84 -26.80 -13.25
C SER A 172 -1.15 -26.76 -14.75
N PRO A 173 -0.34 -27.40 -15.62
CA PRO A 173 -0.57 -27.42 -17.07
C PRO A 173 -1.93 -27.98 -17.51
N ASP A 174 -2.49 -28.90 -16.73
CA ASP A 174 -3.79 -29.54 -16.99
C ASP A 174 -4.95 -28.84 -16.26
N GLY A 175 -4.69 -27.72 -15.58
CA GLY A 175 -5.67 -26.96 -14.80
C GLY A 175 -6.18 -27.69 -13.56
N THR A 176 -5.60 -28.85 -13.21
CA THR A 176 -6.04 -29.64 -12.06
C THR A 176 -5.54 -29.10 -10.73
N GLY A 177 -6.28 -29.42 -9.67
CA GLY A 177 -5.90 -29.05 -8.32
C GLY A 177 -6.06 -27.57 -8.03
N GLU A 178 -5.16 -27.08 -7.20
CA GLU A 178 -5.28 -25.84 -6.48
C GLU A 178 -4.98 -24.60 -7.35
N GLY A 179 -5.79 -23.56 -7.22
CA GLY A 179 -5.48 -22.27 -7.84
C GLY A 179 -4.28 -21.58 -7.20
N GLY A 180 -3.65 -20.66 -7.92
CA GLY A 180 -2.54 -19.85 -7.39
C GLY A 180 -2.97 -18.93 -6.25
N ALA A 181 -2.02 -18.60 -5.36
CA ALA A 181 -2.26 -17.75 -4.20
C ALA A 181 -2.22 -16.26 -4.58
N ILE A 182 -3.36 -15.73 -5.02
CA ILE A 182 -3.53 -14.34 -5.45
C ILE A 182 -3.71 -13.42 -4.23
N ARG A 183 -3.03 -12.27 -4.22
CA ARG A 183 -3.12 -11.22 -3.19
C ARG A 183 -3.20 -9.84 -3.85
N GLU A 184 -3.88 -8.90 -3.17
CA GLU A 184 -3.82 -7.46 -3.49
C GLU A 184 -4.17 -7.10 -4.93
N LEU A 185 -5.29 -7.63 -5.41
CA LEU A 185 -5.73 -7.38 -6.78
C LEU A 185 -5.98 -5.89 -7.01
N ARG A 186 -5.62 -5.44 -8.21
CA ARG A 186 -5.84 -4.08 -8.72
C ARG A 186 -6.59 -4.20 -10.04
N LEU A 187 -7.81 -3.66 -10.07
CA LEU A 187 -8.60 -3.64 -11.30
C LEU A 187 -8.00 -2.60 -12.25
N HIS A 188 -7.79 -3.00 -13.50
CA HIS A 188 -7.37 -2.07 -14.55
C HIS A 188 -8.59 -1.24 -15.02
N PRO A 189 -8.43 0.06 -15.33
CA PRO A 189 -9.56 0.94 -15.67
C PRO A 189 -10.30 0.60 -16.98
N ASP A 190 -9.86 -0.41 -17.73
CA ASP A 190 -10.57 -0.92 -18.91
C ASP A 190 -11.59 -2.04 -18.60
N ASP A 191 -11.79 -2.36 -17.32
CA ASP A 191 -12.72 -3.40 -16.83
C ASP A 191 -12.45 -4.83 -17.30
N LEU A 192 -11.34 -5.07 -18.02
CA LEU A 192 -10.98 -6.36 -18.60
C LEU A 192 -9.75 -6.97 -17.92
N HIS A 193 -8.74 -6.14 -17.64
CA HIS A 193 -7.48 -6.61 -17.07
C HIS A 193 -7.45 -6.42 -15.54
N LEU A 194 -6.57 -7.19 -14.89
CA LEU A 194 -6.24 -7.00 -13.49
C LEU A 194 -4.78 -7.31 -13.25
N GLY A 195 -4.19 -6.59 -12.31
CA GLY A 195 -2.88 -6.90 -11.76
C GLY A 195 -3.02 -7.49 -10.35
N PHE A 196 -2.07 -8.32 -9.95
CA PHE A 196 -2.08 -8.96 -8.64
C PHE A 196 -0.66 -9.27 -8.17
N ASN A 197 -0.52 -9.42 -6.85
CA ASN A 197 0.69 -9.94 -6.22
C ASN A 197 0.48 -11.42 -5.92
N ALA A 198 1.55 -12.22 -5.96
CA ALA A 198 1.51 -13.63 -5.58
C ALA A 198 2.69 -13.94 -4.66
N PHE A 199 2.44 -14.67 -3.58
CA PHE A 199 3.53 -15.18 -2.75
C PHE A 199 4.19 -16.37 -3.43
N THR A 200 5.52 -16.35 -3.49
CA THR A 200 6.33 -17.50 -3.93
C THR A 200 6.52 -18.53 -2.82
N THR A 201 6.14 -18.20 -1.57
CA THR A 201 6.04 -19.11 -0.44
C THR A 201 4.57 -19.46 -0.18
N ASN A 202 4.29 -20.73 0.13
CA ASN A 202 2.95 -21.33 0.15
C ASN A 202 1.90 -20.49 0.91
N GLY A 203 1.20 -19.60 0.19
CA GLY A 203 -0.02 -18.95 0.66
C GLY A 203 -1.17 -19.95 0.78
N PRO A 204 -2.27 -19.59 1.45
CA PRO A 204 -3.47 -20.41 1.49
C PRO A 204 -3.94 -20.67 0.06
N LYS A 205 -3.87 -21.94 -0.34
CA LYS A 205 -4.27 -22.39 -1.68
C LYS A 205 -5.75 -22.81 -1.63
N ILE A 206 -6.49 -22.57 -2.72
CA ILE A 206 -7.92 -22.90 -2.77
C ILE A 206 -8.12 -24.34 -3.26
N ALA A 207 -8.65 -25.14 -2.32
CA ALA A 207 -9.28 -26.46 -2.41
C ALA A 207 -9.84 -26.89 -3.78
N GLY A 208 -9.10 -27.64 -4.60
CA GLY A 208 -9.66 -28.58 -5.55
C GLY A 208 -10.13 -28.03 -6.90
N ILE A 209 -10.85 -28.89 -7.62
CA ILE A 209 -11.57 -28.56 -8.86
C ILE A 209 -13.00 -28.18 -8.47
N PRO A 210 -13.33 -26.93 -8.13
CA PRO A 210 -14.72 -26.56 -8.02
C PRO A 210 -15.28 -26.38 -9.45
N LEU A 211 -16.21 -27.26 -9.82
CA LEU A 211 -17.13 -27.12 -10.96
C LEU A 211 -18.18 -26.01 -10.67
N VAL A 212 -17.75 -24.85 -10.18
CA VAL A 212 -18.62 -23.70 -9.95
C VAL A 212 -18.31 -22.63 -10.99
N PRO A 213 -19.30 -21.82 -11.38
CA PRO A 213 -19.03 -20.65 -12.20
C PRO A 213 -17.99 -19.75 -11.52
N ARG A 214 -17.00 -19.29 -12.29
CA ARG A 214 -15.86 -18.50 -11.79
C ARG A 214 -15.27 -17.65 -12.92
N TYR A 215 -14.33 -16.77 -12.57
CA TYR A 215 -13.48 -16.06 -13.52
C TYR A 215 -12.08 -16.70 -13.54
N ASP A 216 -11.60 -17.06 -14.73
CA ASP A 216 -10.25 -17.59 -14.92
C ASP A 216 -9.32 -16.48 -15.46
N LEU A 217 -8.14 -16.35 -14.83
CA LEU A 217 -7.07 -15.47 -15.32
C LEU A 217 -6.34 -16.17 -16.47
N VAL A 218 -6.38 -15.55 -17.63
CA VAL A 218 -5.70 -16.03 -18.85
C VAL A 218 -4.63 -15.03 -19.27
N LYS A 219 -3.66 -15.48 -20.08
CA LYS A 219 -2.57 -14.63 -20.64
C LYS A 219 -1.79 -13.87 -19.56
N VAL A 220 -1.55 -14.52 -18.42
CA VAL A 220 -0.83 -13.91 -17.29
C VAL A 220 0.60 -13.58 -17.71
N THR A 221 1.04 -12.37 -17.39
CA THR A 221 2.43 -11.93 -17.61
C THR A 221 3.04 -11.56 -16.27
N ARG A 222 4.19 -12.15 -15.95
CA ARG A 222 5.04 -11.73 -14.83
C ARG A 222 5.65 -10.38 -15.18
N LEU A 223 5.38 -9.36 -14.37
CA LEU A 223 5.98 -8.02 -14.50
C LEU A 223 7.43 -7.99 -13.99
N PHE A 224 8.19 -9.03 -14.33
CA PHE A 224 9.59 -9.22 -13.97
C PHE A 224 10.25 -10.09 -15.04
N ASN A 225 11.45 -9.69 -15.46
CA ASN A 225 12.29 -10.44 -16.37
C ASN A 225 13.69 -10.61 -15.75
N PRO A 226 14.12 -11.84 -15.40
CA PRO A 226 15.43 -12.07 -14.80
C PRO A 226 16.60 -11.79 -15.76
N GLU A 227 16.36 -11.82 -17.07
CA GLU A 227 17.37 -11.52 -18.10
C GLU A 227 17.47 -10.03 -18.43
N ALA A 228 16.58 -9.20 -17.89
CA ALA A 228 16.63 -7.74 -18.06
C ALA A 228 17.68 -7.12 -17.13
N ASP A 229 18.06 -5.86 -17.43
CA ASP A 229 18.97 -5.10 -16.58
C ASP A 229 18.42 -4.99 -15.15
N GLN A 230 19.20 -5.45 -14.18
CA GLN A 230 18.84 -5.39 -12.77
C GLN A 230 19.22 -4.03 -12.15
N PRO A 231 18.58 -3.61 -11.03
CA PRO A 231 18.91 -2.35 -10.37
C PRO A 231 20.36 -2.24 -9.95
N ILE A 232 20.97 -3.36 -9.53
CA ILE A 232 22.37 -3.46 -9.15
C ILE A 232 23.01 -4.58 -9.96
N THR A 233 24.10 -4.27 -10.64
CA THR A 233 24.89 -5.25 -11.39
C THR A 233 26.36 -5.11 -11.07
N THR A 234 27.09 -6.22 -11.13
CA THR A 234 28.55 -6.27 -10.97
C THR A 234 29.21 -6.68 -12.29
N HIS A 235 30.31 -6.00 -12.63
CA HIS A 235 31.16 -6.34 -13.76
C HIS A 235 32.62 -6.15 -13.35
N ASP A 236 33.41 -7.23 -13.42
CA ASP A 236 34.77 -7.29 -12.87
C ASP A 236 34.82 -6.83 -11.40
N LYS A 237 35.48 -5.71 -11.14
CA LYS A 237 35.60 -5.05 -9.83
C LYS A 237 34.75 -3.78 -9.72
N HIS A 238 33.74 -3.62 -10.57
CA HIS A 238 32.84 -2.47 -10.55
C HIS A 238 31.41 -2.91 -10.24
N ILE A 239 30.68 -2.03 -9.57
CA ILE A 239 29.25 -2.15 -9.33
C ILE A 239 28.56 -0.96 -9.98
N THR A 240 27.42 -1.22 -10.64
CA THR A 240 26.63 -0.19 -11.34
C THR A 240 25.21 -0.17 -10.80
N ILE A 241 24.65 1.03 -10.68
CA ILE A 241 23.26 1.24 -10.26
C ILE A 241 22.44 1.67 -11.47
N ASN A 242 21.51 0.83 -11.91
CA ASN A 242 20.56 1.16 -12.96
C ASN A 242 19.25 1.70 -12.35
N ARG A 243 19.12 3.03 -12.32
CA ARG A 243 17.93 3.72 -11.81
C ARG A 243 16.67 3.58 -12.69
N ASN A 244 16.83 3.04 -13.90
CA ASN A 244 15.73 2.80 -14.84
C ASN A 244 15.36 1.30 -14.93
N ALA A 245 15.99 0.44 -14.14
CA ALA A 245 15.66 -0.99 -14.10
C ALA A 245 14.21 -1.20 -13.67
N ILE A 246 13.52 -2.13 -14.35
CA ILE A 246 12.16 -2.51 -13.99
C ILE A 246 12.26 -3.55 -12.86
N ALA A 247 12.12 -3.08 -11.63
CA ALA A 247 12.15 -3.92 -10.43
C ALA A 247 10.83 -3.85 -9.69
N VAL A 248 9.78 -4.46 -10.26
CA VAL A 248 8.47 -4.58 -9.62
C VAL A 248 8.60 -5.50 -8.40
N GLY A 249 8.56 -4.91 -7.21
CA GLY A 249 8.53 -5.65 -5.94
C GLY A 249 7.09 -5.99 -5.57
N GLU A 250 6.24 -4.98 -5.48
CA GLU A 250 4.82 -5.13 -5.13
C GLU A 250 3.98 -4.18 -5.99
N LEU A 251 3.05 -4.73 -6.78
CA LEU A 251 2.12 -3.95 -7.58
C LEU A 251 1.14 -3.20 -6.66
N ARG A 252 0.93 -1.91 -6.94
CA ARG A 252 0.04 -1.05 -6.15
C ARG A 252 -1.16 -0.51 -6.91
N SER A 253 -1.09 -0.23 -8.19
CA SER A 253 -2.25 0.21 -8.99
C SER A 253 -1.89 0.29 -10.47
N PHE A 254 -2.81 0.81 -11.27
CA PHE A 254 -2.54 1.39 -12.58
C PHE A 254 -2.71 2.92 -12.54
N SER A 255 -2.15 3.60 -13.55
CA SER A 255 -2.49 5.00 -13.86
C SER A 255 -3.99 5.13 -14.18
N GLY A 256 -4.55 6.33 -14.04
CA GLY A 256 -5.97 6.60 -14.30
C GLY A 256 -6.41 6.24 -15.71
N ARG A 257 -5.51 6.36 -16.71
CA ARG A 257 -5.76 5.90 -18.09
C ARG A 257 -5.27 4.48 -18.39
N GLY A 258 -4.71 3.77 -17.42
CA GLY A 258 -4.29 2.38 -17.55
C GLY A 258 -2.98 2.12 -18.31
N THR A 259 -2.27 3.15 -18.77
CA THR A 259 -1.04 2.95 -19.56
C THR A 259 0.18 2.56 -18.73
N GLU A 260 0.19 2.85 -17.43
CA GLU A 260 1.29 2.55 -16.52
C GLU A 260 0.81 1.67 -15.35
N ALA A 261 1.65 0.73 -14.93
CA ALA A 261 1.52 0.04 -13.64
C ALA A 261 2.34 0.79 -12.58
N THR A 262 1.76 1.00 -11.40
CA THR A 262 2.47 1.56 -10.24
C THR A 262 2.86 0.47 -9.27
N TYR A 263 4.04 0.60 -8.67
CA TYR A 263 4.61 -0.44 -7.82
C TYR A 263 5.61 0.11 -6.80
N ILE A 264 5.78 -0.62 -5.70
CA ILE A 264 6.94 -0.45 -4.82
C ILE A 264 8.13 -1.11 -5.49
N GLY A 265 9.17 -0.31 -5.74
CA GLY A 265 10.35 -0.73 -6.48
C GLY A 265 11.59 -0.88 -5.62
N TYR A 266 12.71 -1.23 -6.26
CA TYR A 266 14.01 -1.12 -5.62
C TYR A 266 14.30 0.36 -5.29
N PRO A 267 14.76 0.68 -4.07
CA PRO A 267 14.94 2.07 -3.65
C PRO A 267 15.89 2.84 -4.58
N ALA A 268 15.64 4.13 -4.80
CA ALA A 268 16.59 4.97 -5.53
C ALA A 268 17.67 5.56 -4.61
N GLU A 269 17.39 5.62 -3.31
CA GLU A 269 18.28 6.04 -2.22
C GLU A 269 18.12 5.05 -1.06
N SER A 270 19.18 4.83 -0.28
CA SER A 270 19.18 3.80 0.74
C SER A 270 18.10 4.00 1.79
N SER A 271 17.48 2.90 2.20
CA SER A 271 16.42 2.80 3.21
C SER A 271 15.12 3.52 2.88
N ASN A 272 14.99 4.09 1.68
CA ASN A 272 13.75 4.70 1.21
C ASN A 272 12.81 3.62 0.64
N ILE A 273 11.50 3.76 0.81
CA ILE A 273 10.52 2.90 0.13
C ILE A 273 9.75 3.75 -0.87
N ASP A 274 10.27 3.73 -2.09
CA ASP A 274 9.81 4.55 -3.20
C ASP A 274 8.72 3.84 -4.02
N VAL A 275 7.78 4.64 -4.51
CA VAL A 275 6.81 4.19 -5.51
C VAL A 275 7.26 4.64 -6.90
N PHE A 276 7.14 3.72 -7.86
CA PHE A 276 7.48 3.92 -9.26
C PHE A 276 6.26 3.66 -10.16
N ALA A 277 6.34 4.14 -11.40
CA ALA A 277 5.47 3.73 -12.48
C ALA A 277 6.30 3.16 -13.64
N VAL A 278 5.78 2.12 -14.30
CA VAL A 278 6.32 1.56 -15.54
C VAL A 278 5.25 1.55 -16.62
N HIS A 279 5.56 2.07 -17.80
CA HIS A 279 4.66 2.02 -18.94
C HIS A 279 4.50 0.57 -19.43
N LEU A 280 3.26 0.08 -19.53
CA LEU A 280 2.98 -1.32 -19.86
C LEU A 280 3.48 -1.73 -21.25
N GLU A 281 3.33 -0.85 -22.24
CA GLU A 281 3.85 -1.13 -23.60
C GLU A 281 5.36 -0.93 -23.74
N THR A 282 5.90 0.22 -23.31
CA THR A 282 7.28 0.62 -23.63
C THR A 282 8.32 0.26 -22.57
N GLY A 283 7.91 -0.17 -21.37
CA GLY A 283 8.83 -0.44 -20.25
C GLY A 283 9.50 0.80 -19.66
N LYS A 284 9.03 2.00 -19.98
CA LYS A 284 9.64 3.24 -19.47
C LYS A 284 9.30 3.43 -17.99
N VAL A 285 10.32 3.56 -17.16
CA VAL A 285 10.19 3.75 -15.71
C VAL A 285 10.25 5.23 -15.33
N ARG A 286 9.50 5.62 -14.30
CA ARG A 286 9.66 6.90 -13.58
C ARG A 286 9.43 6.71 -12.08
N ARG A 287 10.26 7.36 -11.26
CA ARG A 287 10.08 7.46 -9.80
C ARG A 287 8.99 8.48 -9.49
N LEU A 288 8.03 8.14 -8.63
CA LEU A 288 6.87 8.97 -8.28
C LEU A 288 7.07 9.74 -6.97
N THR A 289 7.75 9.12 -6.01
CA THR A 289 8.03 9.72 -4.69
C THR A 289 9.52 9.81 -4.47
N ARG A 290 9.96 10.89 -3.82
CA ARG A 290 11.36 11.15 -3.47
C ARG A 290 11.56 11.66 -2.06
N HIS A 291 10.51 11.90 -1.28
CA HIS A 291 10.66 12.18 0.14
C HIS A 291 11.34 10.99 0.84
N PRO A 292 12.28 11.21 1.78
CA PRO A 292 12.95 10.13 2.48
C PRO A 292 12.03 9.55 3.56
N GLU A 293 11.16 8.59 3.26
CA GLU A 293 10.24 7.91 4.22
C GLU A 293 9.57 6.70 3.54
N TYR A 294 8.52 6.12 4.12
CA TYR A 294 7.78 5.02 3.50
C TYR A 294 6.55 5.55 2.77
N CYS A 295 6.52 5.46 1.44
CA CYS A 295 5.30 5.73 0.68
C CYS A 295 4.62 4.43 0.24
N ASP A 296 3.38 4.24 0.69
CA ASP A 296 2.55 3.10 0.31
C ASP A 296 1.11 3.22 0.86
N PRO A 297 0.08 2.98 0.03
CA PRO A 297 0.08 2.97 -1.42
C PRO A 297 -0.22 4.36 -2.00
N ILE A 298 -0.36 4.41 -3.33
CA ILE A 298 -0.79 5.60 -4.06
C ILE A 298 -2.00 5.30 -4.95
N ALA A 299 -2.75 6.33 -5.30
CA ALA A 299 -3.73 6.29 -6.38
C ALA A 299 -3.55 7.48 -7.32
N ILE A 300 -3.53 7.20 -8.62
CA ILE A 300 -3.41 8.19 -9.69
C ILE A 300 -4.82 8.68 -10.08
N SER A 301 -4.98 9.98 -10.30
CA SER A 301 -6.25 10.58 -10.72
C SER A 301 -6.68 10.09 -12.11
N PRO A 302 -7.98 10.12 -12.46
CA PRO A 302 -8.48 9.60 -13.74
C PRO A 302 -7.84 10.21 -14.99
N ASP A 303 -7.29 11.43 -14.91
CA ASP A 303 -6.59 12.16 -15.97
C ASP A 303 -5.06 12.07 -15.90
N ASP A 304 -4.52 11.27 -14.97
CA ASP A 304 -3.09 11.10 -14.68
C ASP A 304 -2.33 12.36 -14.23
N ASN A 305 -3.02 13.45 -13.87
CA ASN A 305 -2.37 14.70 -13.50
C ASN A 305 -2.02 14.80 -12.02
N TRP A 306 -2.61 13.96 -11.18
CA TRP A 306 -2.43 13.99 -9.72
C TRP A 306 -2.31 12.58 -9.14
N MET A 307 -1.75 12.53 -7.94
CA MET A 307 -1.55 11.33 -7.15
C MET A 307 -1.96 11.62 -5.71
N ALA A 308 -2.81 10.77 -5.14
CA ALA A 308 -3.02 10.70 -3.70
C ALA A 308 -2.06 9.64 -3.16
N ALA A 309 -1.16 10.02 -2.27
CA ALA A 309 -0.17 9.14 -1.65
C ALA A 309 -0.45 9.00 -0.17
N LEU A 310 -0.30 7.78 0.35
CA LEU A 310 -0.23 7.53 1.77
C LEU A 310 1.24 7.34 2.14
N ASP A 311 1.73 8.18 3.03
CA ASP A 311 3.16 8.32 3.26
C ASP A 311 3.44 8.61 4.73
N THR A 312 4.54 8.10 5.26
CA THR A 312 4.94 8.36 6.65
C THR A 312 5.54 9.76 6.85
N ARG A 313 5.85 10.52 5.77
CA ARG A 313 6.44 11.89 5.76
C ARG A 313 5.78 12.95 6.66
N GLY A 314 4.59 12.67 7.19
CA GLY A 314 3.91 13.53 8.17
C GLY A 314 4.14 13.13 9.63
N THR A 315 4.95 12.11 9.90
CA THR A 315 5.16 11.54 11.24
C THR A 315 6.63 11.34 11.59
N ASP A 316 7.54 11.60 10.64
CA ASP A 316 8.98 11.37 10.75
C ASP A 316 9.36 9.93 11.15
N ARG A 317 8.45 8.96 10.92
CA ARG A 317 8.56 7.59 11.45
C ARG A 317 9.85 6.91 11.02
N GLN A 318 10.35 7.21 9.83
CA GLN A 318 11.55 6.60 9.25
C GLN A 318 12.72 7.56 9.06
N MET A 319 12.58 8.84 9.43
CA MET A 319 13.65 9.84 9.22
C MET A 319 14.97 9.47 9.93
N TRP A 320 14.92 8.74 11.04
CA TRP A 320 16.11 8.21 11.73
C TRP A 320 16.91 7.21 10.90
N LEU A 321 16.28 6.56 9.91
CA LEU A 321 16.84 5.52 9.08
C LEU A 321 17.11 6.00 7.63
N SER A 322 16.15 6.69 7.02
CA SER A 322 16.16 7.10 5.61
C SER A 322 16.40 8.60 5.38
N GLY A 323 16.42 9.43 6.44
CA GLY A 323 16.45 10.89 6.31
C GLY A 323 17.69 11.44 5.60
N MET A 324 18.83 10.76 5.70
CA MET A 324 20.09 11.18 5.07
C MET A 324 20.08 10.84 3.57
N ARG A 325 20.01 11.89 2.74
CA ARG A 325 19.81 11.80 1.29
C ARG A 325 21.06 11.35 0.54
N HIS A 326 20.88 10.95 -0.72
CA HIS A 326 21.95 10.62 -1.68
C HIS A 326 22.82 9.40 -1.33
N ILE A 327 22.49 8.64 -0.29
CA ILE A 327 23.16 7.37 0.00
C ILE A 327 22.73 6.35 -1.07
N PRO A 328 23.66 5.74 -1.82
CA PRO A 328 23.30 4.72 -2.80
C PRO A 328 22.73 3.48 -2.08
N PRO A 329 21.67 2.86 -2.61
CA PRO A 329 20.90 1.79 -1.95
C PRO A 329 21.62 0.43 -1.92
N ILE A 330 22.94 0.38 -1.74
CA ILE A 330 23.71 -0.88 -1.82
C ILE A 330 23.35 -1.82 -0.68
N THR A 331 23.18 -1.30 0.54
CA THR A 331 22.80 -2.10 1.72
C THR A 331 21.38 -2.65 1.63
N ASP A 332 20.51 -2.02 0.82
CA ASP A 332 19.12 -2.42 0.58
C ASP A 332 18.98 -3.74 -0.18
N LEU A 333 20.07 -4.31 -0.73
CA LEU A 333 20.07 -5.71 -1.16
C LEU A 333 19.70 -6.68 -0.04
N ILE A 334 19.96 -6.33 1.23
CA ILE A 334 19.69 -7.19 2.39
C ILE A 334 18.93 -6.51 3.54
N SER A 335 18.70 -5.20 3.50
CA SER A 335 18.05 -4.45 4.60
C SER A 335 16.55 -4.15 4.38
N THR A 336 16.02 -4.30 3.16
CA THR A 336 14.66 -3.84 2.80
C THR A 336 13.53 -4.43 3.66
N SER A 337 13.65 -5.69 4.09
CA SER A 337 12.61 -6.31 4.95
C SER A 337 12.43 -5.56 6.27
N ILE A 338 13.54 -5.11 6.86
CA ILE A 338 13.53 -4.36 8.11
C ILE A 338 13.17 -2.91 7.86
N THR A 339 13.74 -2.27 6.84
CA THR A 339 13.43 -0.87 6.52
C THR A 339 11.93 -0.70 6.27
N SER A 340 11.31 -1.57 5.48
CA SER A 340 9.86 -1.56 5.24
C SER A 340 9.04 -1.78 6.51
N SER A 341 9.45 -2.69 7.39
CA SER A 341 8.68 -3.08 8.59
C SER A 341 8.57 -1.98 9.64
N THR A 342 9.57 -1.09 9.73
CA THR A 342 9.60 -0.03 10.76
C THR A 342 8.51 1.03 10.57
N ARG A 343 7.80 1.07 9.43
CA ARG A 343 6.71 2.02 9.17
C ARG A 343 5.48 1.84 10.06
N ASN A 344 5.34 0.67 10.70
CA ASN A 344 4.18 0.28 11.50
C ASN A 344 4.61 0.04 12.95
N ASN A 345 3.61 0.06 13.84
CA ASN A 345 3.62 -0.52 15.17
C ASN A 345 2.42 -1.47 15.26
N GLU A 346 2.64 -2.76 15.02
CA GLU A 346 1.54 -3.70 14.84
C GLU A 346 0.52 -3.24 13.78
N GLN A 347 -0.73 -3.05 14.18
CA GLN A 347 -1.80 -2.57 13.32
C GLN A 347 -1.78 -1.04 13.14
N ARG A 348 -1.09 -0.28 14.00
CA ARG A 348 -0.93 1.17 13.84
C ARG A 348 0.00 1.42 12.67
N ARG A 349 -0.58 1.91 11.58
CA ARG A 349 0.16 2.45 10.45
C ARG A 349 0.47 3.91 10.74
N PHE A 350 1.57 4.45 10.24
CA PHE A 350 1.91 5.88 10.44
C PHE A 350 1.64 6.71 9.18
N PHE A 351 0.73 6.24 8.32
CA PHE A 351 0.43 6.89 7.06
C PHE A 351 -0.42 8.13 7.22
N ARG A 352 -0.05 9.14 6.44
CA ARG A 352 -0.78 10.38 6.27
C ARG A 352 -1.07 10.62 4.78
N PRO A 353 -2.27 11.11 4.41
CA PRO A 353 -2.61 11.38 3.02
C PRO A 353 -2.02 12.69 2.50
N TYR A 354 -1.32 12.59 1.37
CA TYR A 354 -0.71 13.70 0.63
C TYR A 354 -1.22 13.74 -0.81
N LEU A 355 -1.39 14.94 -1.33
CA LEU A 355 -1.68 15.21 -2.74
C LEU A 355 -0.41 15.68 -3.45
N LEU A 356 -0.02 14.96 -4.50
CA LEU A 356 1.09 15.29 -5.38
C LEU A 356 0.59 15.45 -6.82
N ASP A 357 1.20 16.33 -7.61
CA ASP A 357 0.97 16.33 -9.05
C ASP A 357 1.71 15.18 -9.75
N ARG A 358 1.48 15.03 -11.06
CA ARG A 358 2.08 13.97 -11.91
C ARG A 358 3.60 13.89 -11.83
N HIS A 359 4.27 15.00 -11.56
CA HIS A 359 5.72 15.09 -11.53
C HIS A 359 6.32 14.64 -10.19
N GLY A 360 5.49 14.48 -9.16
CA GLY A 360 5.90 14.00 -7.85
C GLY A 360 6.80 14.99 -7.11
N ASP A 361 7.51 14.46 -6.12
CA ASP A 361 8.43 15.22 -5.27
C ASP A 361 9.57 15.85 -6.08
N ARG A 362 9.80 17.16 -5.89
CA ARG A 362 10.84 17.90 -6.63
C ARG A 362 11.19 19.23 -5.95
N GLY A 363 12.48 19.55 -5.87
CA GLY A 363 12.93 20.74 -5.14
C GLY A 363 12.35 20.75 -3.73
N GLU A 364 11.71 21.86 -3.34
CA GLU A 364 11.03 22.02 -2.05
C GLU A 364 9.57 21.51 -2.05
N TYR A 365 9.07 21.00 -3.18
CA TYR A 365 7.71 20.48 -3.27
C TYR A 365 7.65 19.01 -2.88
N PHE A 366 7.01 18.76 -1.73
CA PHE A 366 6.76 17.41 -1.17
C PHE A 366 5.27 17.10 -1.04
N GLY A 367 4.44 17.72 -1.89
CA GLY A 367 2.99 17.58 -1.89
C GLY A 367 2.27 18.40 -0.81
N GLN A 368 0.96 18.31 -0.82
CA GLN A 368 0.05 18.99 0.12
C GLN A 368 -0.59 17.95 1.06
N LYS A 369 -0.56 18.18 2.38
CA LYS A 369 -1.34 17.39 3.36
C LYS A 369 -2.84 17.54 3.04
N ILE A 370 -3.55 16.42 2.88
CA ILE A 370 -4.99 16.45 2.54
C ILE A 370 -5.85 16.98 3.70
N TYR A 371 -5.43 16.77 4.94
CA TYR A 371 -6.14 17.20 6.15
C TYR A 371 -5.76 18.59 6.68
N GLY A 372 -5.04 19.38 5.89
CA GLY A 372 -4.62 20.73 6.27
C GLY A 372 -3.25 20.78 6.98
N GLU A 373 -2.83 22.00 7.33
CA GLU A 373 -1.52 22.26 7.92
C GLU A 373 -1.46 21.98 9.43
N GLY A 374 -0.24 21.79 9.93
CA GLY A 374 0.07 21.61 11.35
C GLY A 374 0.00 20.16 11.83
N GLU A 375 0.38 19.99 13.10
CA GLU A 375 0.25 18.75 13.84
C GLU A 375 -1.03 18.82 14.69
N GLY A 376 -1.91 17.83 14.53
CA GLY A 376 -3.17 17.78 15.27
C GLY A 376 -2.99 17.48 16.75
N VAL A 377 -4.08 17.55 17.51
CA VAL A 377 -4.08 17.24 18.95
C VAL A 377 -4.38 15.76 19.15
N PRO A 378 -3.50 14.98 19.81
CA PRO A 378 -3.74 13.55 20.07
C PRO A 378 -5.07 13.31 20.78
N GLY A 379 -5.92 12.48 20.17
CA GLY A 379 -7.22 12.09 20.72
C GLY A 379 -8.33 13.12 20.58
N SER A 380 -8.14 14.19 19.81
CA SER A 380 -9.21 15.15 19.50
C SER A 380 -10.31 14.54 18.63
N GLY A 381 -9.98 13.54 17.82
CA GLY A 381 -10.87 12.98 16.81
C GLY A 381 -10.93 13.80 15.52
N ASP A 382 -10.16 14.88 15.38
CA ASP A 382 -10.10 15.68 14.16
C ASP A 382 -9.40 14.93 13.02
N TYR A 383 -9.49 15.44 11.79
CA TYR A 383 -8.83 14.80 10.63
C TYR A 383 -7.30 14.85 10.67
N ASN A 384 -6.71 15.80 11.41
CA ASN A 384 -5.27 15.88 11.60
C ASN A 384 -4.79 15.21 12.89
N ASP A 385 -5.68 14.61 13.69
CA ASP A 385 -5.34 13.89 14.92
C ASP A 385 -4.29 12.80 14.64
N PRO A 386 -3.11 12.81 15.29
CA PRO A 386 -2.05 11.82 15.10
C PRO A 386 -2.38 10.41 15.58
N GLU A 387 -3.51 10.24 16.28
CA GLU A 387 -4.00 8.94 16.67
C GLU A 387 -4.96 8.32 15.64
N TRP A 388 -5.27 9.03 14.55
CA TRP A 388 -5.98 8.50 13.39
C TRP A 388 -5.03 8.38 12.20
N ASN A 389 -4.84 7.16 11.72
CA ASN A 389 -3.86 6.88 10.69
C ASN A 389 -4.55 6.36 9.45
N ALA A 390 -4.10 6.82 8.29
CA ALA A 390 -4.60 6.30 7.03
C ALA A 390 -4.27 4.82 6.90
N MET A 391 -5.28 4.05 6.53
CA MET A 391 -5.10 2.67 6.09
C MET A 391 -4.76 2.67 4.60
N ALA A 392 -4.32 1.53 4.08
CA ALA A 392 -3.93 1.45 2.67
C ALA A 392 -5.08 1.77 1.68
N ASP A 393 -4.67 2.35 0.55
CA ASP A 393 -5.37 2.53 -0.74
C ASP A 393 -6.36 3.70 -0.78
N PRO A 394 -5.87 4.95 -0.94
CA PRO A 394 -6.76 6.05 -1.28
C PRO A 394 -7.34 5.79 -2.67
N ARG A 395 -8.52 6.35 -2.98
CA ARG A 395 -9.18 6.19 -4.28
C ARG A 395 -9.73 7.52 -4.76
N TRP A 396 -9.57 7.78 -6.06
CA TRP A 396 -10.15 8.95 -6.71
C TRP A 396 -11.59 8.68 -7.15
N SER A 397 -12.44 9.71 -7.11
CA SER A 397 -13.71 9.68 -7.82
C SER A 397 -13.47 9.64 -9.33
N PRO A 398 -14.39 9.07 -10.13
CA PRO A 398 -14.24 8.98 -11.59
C PRO A 398 -14.09 10.33 -12.30
N ASP A 399 -14.62 11.39 -11.70
CA ASP A 399 -14.55 12.76 -12.20
C ASP A 399 -13.35 13.57 -11.65
N GLY A 400 -12.50 12.95 -10.82
CA GLY A 400 -11.28 13.58 -10.28
C GLY A 400 -11.49 14.71 -9.26
N THR A 401 -12.71 14.90 -8.74
CA THR A 401 -13.04 15.96 -7.78
C THR A 401 -12.95 15.52 -6.33
N GLN A 402 -12.93 14.22 -6.05
CA GLN A 402 -12.93 13.68 -4.70
C GLN A 402 -11.88 12.58 -4.54
N ILE A 403 -11.38 12.45 -3.31
CA ILE A 403 -10.50 11.38 -2.87
C ILE A 403 -11.14 10.75 -1.63
N VAL A 404 -11.21 9.43 -1.59
CA VAL A 404 -11.64 8.68 -0.41
C VAL A 404 -10.50 7.86 0.16
N TYR A 405 -10.42 7.79 1.48
CA TYR A 405 -9.48 6.93 2.19
C TYR A 405 -10.06 6.48 3.52
N GLY A 406 -9.61 5.32 4.01
CA GLY A 406 -9.98 4.81 5.32
C GLY A 406 -8.98 5.25 6.37
N GLU A 407 -9.43 5.56 7.57
CA GLU A 407 -8.58 5.76 8.73
C GLU A 407 -8.98 4.83 9.87
N ALA A 408 -8.00 4.51 10.70
CA ALA A 408 -8.21 3.79 11.93
C ALA A 408 -7.45 4.41 13.09
N GLN A 409 -8.07 4.32 14.25
CA GLN A 409 -7.51 4.85 15.47
C GLN A 409 -6.43 3.92 16.03
N THR A 410 -5.43 4.49 16.69
CA THR A 410 -4.49 3.72 17.52
C THR A 410 -5.24 2.93 18.59
N LEU A 411 -4.92 1.64 18.71
CA LEU A 411 -5.54 0.70 19.66
C LEU A 411 -4.47 -0.05 20.46
N PRO A 412 -4.82 -0.61 21.64
CA PRO A 412 -3.94 -1.54 22.32
C PRO A 412 -3.54 -2.72 21.42
N PRO A 413 -2.30 -3.23 21.57
CA PRO A 413 -1.24 -2.80 22.48
C PRO A 413 -0.33 -1.67 21.94
N ALA A 414 -0.60 -1.12 20.75
CA ALA A 414 0.15 0.03 20.21
C ALA A 414 -0.04 1.33 21.03
N CYS A 415 -0.96 1.32 21.98
CA CYS A 415 -1.11 2.26 23.09
C CYS A 415 -1.53 1.49 24.36
N GLY A 416 -1.33 2.10 25.53
CA GLY A 416 -1.79 1.60 26.82
C GLY A 416 -1.13 0.30 27.28
N GLY A 417 -1.50 -0.17 28.47
CA GLY A 417 -0.88 -1.36 29.08
C GLY A 417 0.59 -1.11 29.39
N THR A 418 1.49 -1.90 28.81
CA THR A 418 2.95 -1.71 28.92
C THR A 418 3.49 -0.63 28.00
N ASN A 419 2.72 -0.22 26.99
CA ASN A 419 3.07 0.89 26.12
C ASN A 419 2.81 2.21 26.85
N PRO A 420 3.79 3.12 26.97
CA PRO A 420 3.65 4.36 27.73
C PRO A 420 2.69 5.37 27.08
N LEU A 421 2.33 5.18 25.81
CA LEU A 421 1.41 6.06 25.10
C LEU A 421 -0.03 5.84 25.57
N PRO A 422 -0.81 6.89 25.85
CA PRO A 422 -2.21 6.74 26.26
C PRO A 422 -3.09 6.22 25.11
N CYS A 423 -4.12 5.43 25.43
CA CYS A 423 -5.19 5.11 24.49
C CYS A 423 -6.34 6.09 24.65
N TYR A 424 -6.54 6.94 23.65
CA TYR A 424 -7.65 7.88 23.63
C TYR A 424 -8.96 7.19 23.27
N ALA A 425 -10.07 7.69 23.81
CA ALA A 425 -11.40 7.23 23.41
C ALA A 425 -11.77 7.80 22.02
N SER A 426 -12.49 7.03 21.21
CA SER A 426 -12.98 7.52 19.92
C SER A 426 -14.07 8.58 20.10
N LYS A 427 -14.08 9.56 19.20
CA LYS A 427 -15.15 10.57 19.07
C LYS A 427 -16.14 10.25 17.95
N GLU A 428 -15.89 9.18 17.19
CA GLU A 428 -16.81 8.74 16.15
C GLU A 428 -18.12 8.17 16.74
N PRO A 429 -19.25 8.24 16.00
CA PRO A 429 -20.52 7.69 16.44
C PRO A 429 -20.43 6.24 16.93
N GLY A 430 -21.01 5.96 18.09
CA GLY A 430 -20.97 4.63 18.72
C GLY A 430 -19.58 4.20 19.21
N GLY A 431 -18.59 5.10 19.23
CA GLY A 431 -17.23 4.81 19.66
C GLY A 431 -16.41 3.97 18.68
N ARG A 432 -16.87 3.84 17.41
CA ARG A 432 -16.14 3.11 16.36
C ARG A 432 -14.70 3.60 16.22
N ARG A 433 -13.78 2.70 15.88
CA ARG A 433 -12.33 2.96 15.80
C ARG A 433 -11.84 3.09 14.37
N VAL A 434 -12.76 3.27 13.44
CA VAL A 434 -12.52 3.42 12.01
C VAL A 434 -13.43 4.50 11.42
N ARG A 435 -12.99 5.12 10.34
CA ARG A 435 -13.80 6.07 9.56
C ARG A 435 -13.41 6.05 8.09
N VAL A 436 -14.35 6.42 7.23
CA VAL A 436 -14.10 6.69 5.81
C VAL A 436 -14.11 8.21 5.63
N VAL A 437 -12.98 8.76 5.24
CA VAL A 437 -12.84 10.20 5.01
C VAL A 437 -12.98 10.49 3.52
N LEU A 438 -13.84 11.44 3.20
CA LEU A 438 -14.05 11.99 1.86
C LEU A 438 -13.43 13.38 1.78
N ALA A 439 -12.39 13.52 0.98
CA ALA A 439 -11.77 14.79 0.64
C ALA A 439 -12.32 15.30 -0.70
N THR A 440 -12.94 16.47 -0.69
CA THR A 440 -13.49 17.14 -1.87
C THR A 440 -12.61 18.31 -2.27
N LEU A 441 -12.12 18.30 -3.51
CA LEU A 441 -11.31 19.36 -4.11
C LEU A 441 -12.26 20.42 -4.69
N THR A 442 -12.63 21.40 -3.87
CA THR A 442 -13.82 22.25 -4.06
C THR A 442 -13.72 23.22 -5.23
N THR A 443 -12.51 23.42 -5.75
CA THR A 443 -12.20 24.30 -6.89
C THR A 443 -12.14 23.57 -8.22
N ARG A 444 -12.19 22.24 -8.24
CA ARG A 444 -12.08 21.45 -9.47
C ARG A 444 -13.39 21.38 -10.22
N GLU A 445 -13.28 21.47 -11.54
CA GLU A 445 -14.37 21.10 -12.43
C GLU A 445 -14.39 19.58 -12.63
N PRO A 446 -15.55 18.93 -12.54
CA PRO A 446 -15.68 17.50 -12.82
C PRO A 446 -15.16 17.13 -14.20
N LEU A 447 -14.28 16.14 -14.26
CA LEU A 447 -13.74 15.62 -15.50
C LEU A 447 -14.80 14.84 -16.28
N ASN A 448 -14.84 15.05 -17.59
CA ASN A 448 -15.60 14.22 -18.53
C ASN A 448 -14.62 13.46 -19.43
N LEU A 449 -14.21 12.27 -18.99
CA LEU A 449 -13.24 11.45 -19.69
C LEU A 449 -13.93 10.33 -20.48
N PRO A 450 -13.39 9.95 -21.65
CA PRO A 450 -13.87 8.77 -22.35
C PRO A 450 -13.53 7.50 -21.56
N VAL A 451 -14.35 6.47 -21.74
CA VAL A 451 -14.07 5.11 -21.26
C VAL A 451 -12.68 4.69 -21.74
N VAL A 452 -11.93 4.00 -20.89
CA VAL A 452 -10.62 3.46 -21.24
C VAL A 452 -10.83 2.25 -22.15
N ASN A 453 -10.22 2.28 -23.34
CA ASN A 453 -10.27 1.15 -24.24
C ASN A 453 -9.43 -0.01 -23.67
N PRO A 454 -9.81 -1.27 -23.94
CA PRO A 454 -8.99 -2.41 -23.59
C PRO A 454 -7.54 -2.25 -24.07
N ILE A 455 -6.60 -2.47 -23.17
CA ILE A 455 -5.17 -2.50 -23.51
C ILE A 455 -4.78 -3.87 -24.09
N SER A 456 -3.53 -3.99 -24.55
CA SER A 456 -2.97 -5.27 -25.00
C SER A 456 -2.92 -6.28 -23.85
N ASP A 457 -3.22 -7.55 -24.15
CA ASP A 457 -2.96 -8.67 -23.24
C ASP A 457 -1.44 -8.95 -23.06
N GLU A 458 -0.59 -8.35 -23.90
CA GLU A 458 0.86 -8.53 -23.88
C GLU A 458 1.57 -7.33 -23.26
N VAL A 459 2.45 -7.60 -22.30
CA VAL A 459 3.42 -6.64 -21.74
C VAL A 459 4.81 -7.00 -22.29
N PRO A 460 5.34 -6.27 -23.30
CA PRO A 460 6.49 -6.74 -24.09
C PRO A 460 7.79 -6.95 -23.32
N TRP A 461 7.97 -6.23 -22.22
CA TRP A 461 9.16 -6.34 -21.35
C TRP A 461 8.99 -7.34 -20.20
N GLY A 462 7.77 -7.85 -19.99
CA GLY A 462 7.48 -8.87 -18.98
C GLY A 462 7.71 -10.29 -19.51
N VAL A 463 7.59 -11.28 -18.63
CA VAL A 463 7.73 -12.70 -18.98
C VAL A 463 6.37 -13.37 -18.95
N LYS A 464 5.95 -13.96 -20.07
CA LYS A 464 4.70 -14.74 -20.14
C LYS A 464 4.73 -15.87 -19.11
N TYR A 465 3.65 -16.02 -18.37
CA TYR A 465 3.46 -17.14 -17.45
C TYR A 465 2.76 -18.29 -18.16
N SER A 466 3.30 -19.49 -18.00
CA SER A 466 2.60 -20.75 -18.29
C SER A 466 2.36 -21.53 -17.00
N PRO A 467 1.19 -22.15 -16.81
CA PRO A 467 0.98 -23.04 -15.67
C PRO A 467 2.04 -24.14 -15.61
N GLY A 468 2.60 -24.39 -14.43
CA GLY A 468 3.73 -25.29 -14.20
C GLY A 468 5.11 -24.63 -14.30
N ASP A 469 5.20 -23.36 -14.70
CA ASP A 469 6.46 -22.63 -14.71
C ASP A 469 7.05 -22.52 -13.30
N ILE A 470 8.35 -22.72 -13.20
CA ILE A 470 9.12 -22.42 -11.99
C ILE A 470 9.23 -20.91 -11.84
N ASP A 471 9.14 -20.41 -10.61
CA ASP A 471 9.34 -18.99 -10.35
C ASP A 471 10.77 -18.57 -10.67
N PRO A 472 10.96 -17.46 -11.42
CA PRO A 472 12.29 -17.01 -11.80
C PRO A 472 13.07 -16.60 -10.55
N GLN A 473 14.35 -16.99 -10.50
CA GLN A 473 15.26 -16.51 -9.48
C GLN A 473 15.63 -15.05 -9.76
N ARG A 474 15.69 -14.22 -8.71
CA ARG A 474 16.17 -12.86 -8.85
C ARG A 474 17.70 -12.90 -8.94
N PRO A 475 18.32 -12.38 -10.02
CA PRO A 475 19.76 -12.29 -10.08
C PRO A 475 20.27 -11.42 -8.94
N GLN A 476 21.30 -11.90 -8.23
CA GLN A 476 21.99 -11.16 -7.19
C GLN A 476 23.41 -10.86 -7.63
N PRO A 477 23.98 -9.71 -7.20
CA PRO A 477 25.40 -9.46 -7.41
C PRO A 477 26.24 -10.50 -6.67
N THR A 478 27.31 -10.96 -7.31
CA THR A 478 28.19 -11.97 -6.75
C THR A 478 28.96 -11.43 -5.53
N PRO A 479 29.25 -12.26 -4.51
CA PRO A 479 30.18 -11.88 -3.44
C PRO A 479 31.54 -11.43 -3.99
N GLY A 480 32.13 -10.39 -3.40
CA GLY A 480 33.38 -9.82 -3.88
C GLY A 480 33.62 -8.39 -3.40
N LYS A 481 34.73 -7.80 -3.89
CA LYS A 481 35.12 -6.41 -3.62
C LYS A 481 35.01 -5.59 -4.90
N TYR A 482 34.25 -4.50 -4.82
CA TYR A 482 33.87 -3.67 -5.94
C TYR A 482 34.12 -2.19 -5.66
N THR A 483 34.17 -1.40 -6.73
CA THR A 483 34.17 0.05 -6.68
C THR A 483 32.89 0.57 -7.33
N LEU A 484 32.15 1.41 -6.61
CA LEU A 484 31.05 2.19 -7.12
C LEU A 484 31.56 3.61 -7.40
N MET A 485 31.55 4.04 -8.65
CA MET A 485 31.90 5.41 -9.00
C MET A 485 30.72 6.34 -8.76
N GLY A 486 30.97 7.52 -8.17
CA GLY A 486 29.97 8.58 -8.16
C GLY A 486 29.71 9.09 -9.58
N LEU A 487 28.46 9.45 -9.88
CA LEU A 487 28.12 9.99 -11.21
C LEU A 487 28.78 11.33 -11.50
N SER A 488 29.17 12.08 -10.45
CA SER A 488 29.91 13.33 -10.58
C SER A 488 31.38 13.14 -10.20
N CYS A 489 31.66 12.70 -8.96
CA CYS A 489 33.01 12.48 -8.49
C CYS A 489 33.08 11.53 -7.28
N GLY A 490 34.31 11.19 -6.88
CA GLY A 490 34.58 10.26 -5.79
C GLY A 490 34.13 8.84 -6.10
N TYR A 491 34.23 7.97 -5.09
CA TYR A 491 33.86 6.56 -5.23
C TYR A 491 33.53 5.95 -3.87
N ALA A 492 32.89 4.78 -3.89
CA ALA A 492 32.71 3.95 -2.72
C ALA A 492 33.36 2.57 -2.93
N SER A 493 34.05 2.09 -1.90
CA SER A 493 34.55 0.71 -1.84
C SER A 493 33.46 -0.16 -1.26
N VAL A 494 33.01 -1.17 -2.02
CA VAL A 494 31.91 -2.06 -1.64
C VAL A 494 32.44 -3.49 -1.47
N GLU A 495 32.12 -4.13 -0.36
CA GLU A 495 32.39 -5.54 -0.12
C GLU A 495 31.07 -6.27 0.12
N ILE A 496 30.78 -7.27 -0.71
CA ILE A 496 29.61 -8.14 -0.62
C ILE A 496 30.10 -9.51 -0.17
N VAL A 497 29.58 -10.00 0.94
CA VAL A 497 29.93 -11.31 1.51
C VAL A 497 28.74 -12.25 1.33
N GLY A 498 29.01 -13.46 0.84
CA GLY A 498 28.01 -14.51 0.67
C GLY A 498 27.83 -15.34 1.95
N ALA A 499 26.68 -16.00 2.06
CA ALA A 499 26.42 -17.12 2.96
C ALA A 499 26.70 -18.46 2.26
N ASP A 500 26.65 -19.56 3.02
CA ASP A 500 26.84 -20.92 2.53
C ASP A 500 25.76 -21.34 1.49
N ASP A 501 24.58 -20.72 1.54
CA ASP A 501 23.46 -20.96 0.62
C ASP A 501 23.48 -20.05 -0.62
N ALA A 502 24.60 -19.37 -0.88
CA ALA A 502 24.83 -18.41 -1.94
C ALA A 502 24.01 -17.11 -1.85
N SER A 503 23.23 -16.88 -0.78
CA SER A 503 22.63 -15.58 -0.50
C SER A 503 23.68 -14.56 -0.01
N ILE A 504 23.34 -13.27 0.00
CA ILE A 504 24.20 -12.23 0.58
C ILE A 504 23.96 -12.16 2.09
N SER A 505 25.02 -12.27 2.89
CA SER A 505 24.97 -12.21 4.35
C SER A 505 25.43 -10.88 4.94
N GLU A 506 26.40 -10.22 4.29
CA GLU A 506 26.96 -8.95 4.74
C GLU A 506 27.27 -8.04 3.55
N ILE A 507 27.03 -6.74 3.74
CA ILE A 507 27.45 -5.68 2.83
C ILE A 507 28.18 -4.63 3.64
N SER A 508 29.40 -4.29 3.21
CA SER A 508 30.21 -3.21 3.77
C SER A 508 30.52 -2.17 2.68
N VAL A 509 30.34 -0.89 2.99
CA VAL A 509 30.56 0.23 2.07
C VAL A 509 31.41 1.28 2.76
N VAL A 510 32.46 1.76 2.10
CA VAL A 510 33.28 2.90 2.54
C VAL A 510 33.25 3.98 1.47
N TYR A 511 32.73 5.15 1.82
CA TYR A 511 32.58 6.29 0.91
C TYR A 511 33.81 7.20 0.96
N HIS A 512 34.37 7.48 -0.21
CA HIS A 512 35.54 8.34 -0.41
C HIS A 512 35.12 9.57 -1.21
N HIS A 513 34.58 10.58 -0.52
CA HIS A 513 34.09 11.82 -1.12
C HIS A 513 33.12 11.55 -2.29
N PHE A 514 32.26 10.55 -2.12
CA PHE A 514 31.34 10.06 -3.15
C PHE A 514 30.25 11.10 -3.41
N SER A 515 29.99 11.40 -4.69
CA SER A 515 28.93 12.31 -5.09
C SER A 515 28.33 11.95 -6.46
N ASP A 516 27.01 11.85 -6.49
CA ASP A 516 26.24 11.67 -7.72
C ASP A 516 25.78 12.99 -8.35
N ASP A 517 25.60 14.05 -7.54
CA ASP A 517 25.06 15.35 -7.97
C ASP A 517 26.14 16.44 -8.11
N GLY A 518 27.35 16.22 -7.56
CA GLY A 518 28.44 17.19 -7.54
C GLY A 518 28.29 18.30 -6.49
N SER A 519 27.25 18.23 -5.64
CA SER A 519 26.95 19.25 -4.64
C SER A 519 26.76 18.71 -3.23
N THR A 520 26.60 17.39 -3.13
CA THR A 520 26.46 16.66 -1.87
C THR A 520 27.50 15.56 -1.83
N PHE A 521 28.28 15.49 -0.75
CA PHE A 521 29.44 14.60 -0.68
C PHE A 521 29.35 13.68 0.52
N LEU A 522 29.41 12.37 0.28
CA LEU A 522 29.36 11.33 1.30
C LEU A 522 30.76 10.86 1.68
N SER A 523 31.00 10.71 2.98
CA SER A 523 32.22 10.13 3.54
C SER A 523 31.91 9.33 4.80
N GLY A 524 32.67 8.26 5.04
CA GLY A 524 32.45 7.35 6.16
C GLY A 524 32.14 5.93 5.71
N SER A 525 31.52 5.13 6.57
CA SER A 525 31.26 3.72 6.27
C SER A 525 29.92 3.23 6.80
N GLU A 526 29.37 2.22 6.13
CA GLU A 526 28.26 1.40 6.61
C GLU A 526 28.56 -0.08 6.44
N THR A 527 28.22 -0.88 7.44
CA THR A 527 28.23 -2.35 7.36
C THR A 527 26.89 -2.86 7.84
N VAL A 528 26.23 -3.69 7.03
CA VAL A 528 24.98 -4.36 7.37
C VAL A 528 25.18 -5.85 7.25
N ARG A 529 24.83 -6.59 8.30
CA ARG A 529 24.65 -8.05 8.27
C ARG A 529 23.17 -8.34 8.36
N ALA A 530 22.68 -9.30 7.59
CA ALA A 530 21.30 -9.73 7.66
C ALA A 530 21.22 -11.24 7.89
N THR A 531 20.31 -11.64 8.76
CA THR A 531 19.91 -13.02 8.95
C THR A 531 18.38 -13.10 8.92
N LEU A 532 17.87 -14.21 8.39
CA LEU A 532 16.44 -14.50 8.31
C LEU A 532 16.14 -15.74 9.16
N PRO A 533 15.96 -15.61 10.50
CA PRO A 533 15.66 -16.76 11.35
C PRO A 533 14.38 -17.51 10.97
N SER A 534 13.44 -16.85 10.29
CA SER A 534 12.25 -17.46 9.69
C SER A 534 11.84 -16.70 8.42
N LEU A 535 10.79 -17.18 7.74
CA LEU A 535 10.27 -16.52 6.53
C LEU A 535 9.80 -15.08 6.75
N THR A 536 9.42 -14.73 7.98
CA THR A 536 8.85 -13.41 8.32
C THR A 536 9.72 -12.64 9.29
N LEU A 537 10.60 -13.30 10.03
CA LEU A 537 11.48 -12.66 11.01
C LEU A 537 12.79 -12.27 10.35
N SER A 538 13.13 -10.99 10.42
CA SER A 538 14.40 -10.45 9.97
C SER A 538 15.21 -9.94 11.15
N GLN A 539 16.52 -10.17 11.11
CA GLN A 539 17.48 -9.58 12.05
C GLN A 539 18.62 -8.93 11.27
N VAL A 540 18.98 -7.70 11.64
CA VAL A 540 20.15 -7.01 11.09
C VAL A 540 21.08 -6.53 12.19
N ASP A 541 22.37 -6.62 11.92
CA ASP A 541 23.42 -5.90 12.65
C ASP A 541 23.95 -4.79 11.75
N TRP A 542 23.71 -3.54 12.13
CA TRP A 542 24.05 -2.36 11.35
C TRP A 542 25.11 -1.55 12.09
N TYR A 543 26.17 -1.18 11.39
CA TYR A 543 27.19 -0.23 11.82
C TYR A 543 27.23 0.92 10.83
N SER A 544 27.07 2.15 11.29
CA SER A 544 27.06 3.33 10.43
C SER A 544 27.84 4.47 11.09
N ASP A 545 28.73 5.10 10.34
CA ASP A 545 29.36 6.38 10.68
C ASP A 545 29.50 7.20 9.40
N LEU A 546 28.37 7.72 8.93
CA LEU A 546 28.30 8.54 7.74
C LEU A 546 28.26 10.02 8.07
N ASN A 547 28.93 10.80 7.23
CA ASN A 547 28.87 12.25 7.23
C ASN A 547 28.62 12.74 5.79
N GLN A 548 27.82 13.79 5.67
CA GLN A 548 27.51 14.48 4.42
C GLN A 548 27.82 15.96 4.58
N THR A 549 28.44 16.56 3.57
CA THR A 549 28.92 17.94 3.58
C THR A 549 28.48 18.74 2.36
N GLU A 550 28.80 20.04 2.36
CA GLU A 550 28.46 21.07 1.36
C GLU A 550 27.00 21.54 1.45
N ASN A 551 26.10 21.06 0.58
CA ASN A 551 24.70 21.51 0.54
C ASN A 551 23.91 21.25 1.83
N SER A 552 24.33 20.25 2.61
CA SER A 552 23.71 19.92 3.89
C SER A 552 24.74 19.27 4.81
N MET A 553 24.68 19.59 6.10
CA MET A 553 25.53 18.96 7.11
C MET A 553 24.72 17.88 7.85
N ASN A 554 24.84 16.65 7.37
CA ASN A 554 24.04 15.53 7.86
C ASN A 554 24.93 14.38 8.35
N THR A 555 24.43 13.59 9.29
CA THR A 555 25.12 12.38 9.76
C THR A 555 24.14 11.25 9.99
N LYS A 556 24.54 10.01 9.72
CA LYS A 556 23.83 8.78 10.12
C LYS A 556 24.82 7.92 10.89
N LYS A 557 24.55 7.70 12.18
CA LYS A 557 25.50 7.06 13.10
C LYS A 557 24.85 6.02 13.98
N THR A 558 25.57 4.94 14.21
CA THR A 558 25.22 3.93 15.22
C THR A 558 26.04 4.11 16.49
N SER A 559 25.57 3.55 17.61
CA SER A 559 26.40 3.41 18.82
C SER A 559 27.65 2.56 18.56
N PRO A 560 28.71 2.62 19.41
CA PRO A 560 29.95 1.86 19.20
C PRO A 560 29.78 0.34 19.07
N GLY A 561 28.75 -0.22 19.71
CA GLY A 561 28.40 -1.64 19.59
C GLY A 561 27.69 -2.02 18.29
N GLY A 562 27.25 -1.04 17.51
CA GLY A 562 26.32 -1.20 16.38
C GLY A 562 24.87 -0.91 16.79
N PHE A 563 23.97 -1.14 15.84
CA PHE A 563 22.52 -1.16 15.99
C PHE A 563 22.00 -2.52 15.52
N HIS A 564 21.36 -3.24 16.42
CA HIS A 564 20.93 -4.62 16.21
C HIS A 564 19.41 -4.65 16.25
N LEU A 565 18.73 -4.85 15.12
CA LEU A 565 17.28 -4.81 15.02
C LEU A 565 16.72 -6.16 14.61
N THR A 566 15.73 -6.63 15.36
CA THR A 566 14.90 -7.77 15.03
C THR A 566 13.46 -7.32 14.86
N ILE A 567 12.85 -7.65 13.72
CA ILE A 567 11.45 -7.32 13.44
C ILE A 567 10.82 -8.36 12.54
N ASP A 568 9.58 -8.74 12.86
CA ASP A 568 8.77 -9.61 12.00
C ASP A 568 7.98 -8.76 10.99
N VAL A 569 8.06 -9.09 9.71
CA VAL A 569 7.46 -8.30 8.62
C VAL A 569 5.92 -8.33 8.62
N LEU A 570 5.31 -9.31 9.30
CA LEU A 570 3.85 -9.41 9.43
C LEU A 570 3.34 -8.83 10.75
N LYS A 571 4.15 -8.85 11.82
CA LYS A 571 3.75 -8.28 13.13
C LYS A 571 4.22 -6.84 13.33
N ASN A 572 5.33 -6.44 12.74
CA ASN A 572 5.95 -5.11 12.84
C ASN A 572 6.09 -4.60 14.28
N ILE A 573 6.73 -5.40 15.14
CA ILE A 573 7.13 -5.00 16.49
C ILE A 573 8.63 -4.75 16.49
N PHE A 574 9.03 -3.52 16.73
CA PHE A 574 10.40 -3.02 16.80
C PHE A 574 11.10 -3.53 18.06
N GLN A 575 12.22 -4.22 17.89
CA GLN A 575 13.09 -4.66 18.98
C GLN A 575 14.54 -4.43 18.58
N ALA A 576 15.22 -3.51 19.25
CA ALA A 576 16.61 -3.20 18.99
C ALA A 576 17.50 -3.15 20.23
N ASN A 577 18.78 -3.43 20.03
CA ASN A 577 19.86 -3.12 20.96
C ASN A 577 20.85 -2.16 20.27
N GLY A 578 21.37 -1.19 21.01
CA GLY A 578 22.12 -0.07 20.44
C GLY A 578 21.22 1.01 19.84
N ILE A 579 21.85 2.04 19.28
CA ILE A 579 21.19 3.25 18.76
C ILE A 579 21.61 3.46 17.31
N MET A 580 20.67 3.87 16.46
CA MET A 580 20.86 4.49 15.17
C MET A 580 20.16 5.84 15.16
N ASN A 581 20.94 6.88 14.90
CA ASN A 581 20.46 8.25 14.81
C ASN A 581 20.83 8.85 13.47
N THR A 582 19.92 9.63 12.91
CA THR A 582 20.19 10.47 11.75
C THR A 582 20.01 11.94 12.15
N THR A 583 20.99 12.78 11.86
CA THR A 583 20.92 14.23 12.07
C THR A 583 20.87 14.91 10.73
N ILE A 584 19.81 15.69 10.46
CA ILE A 584 19.65 16.47 9.23
C ILE A 584 19.69 17.95 9.58
N ASN A 585 20.72 18.67 9.10
CA ASN A 585 20.89 20.11 9.35
C ASN A 585 20.73 20.50 10.84
N GLY A 586 21.26 19.67 11.74
CA GLY A 586 21.18 19.86 13.19
C GLY A 586 19.95 19.26 13.89
N ASN A 587 18.94 18.83 13.14
CA ASN A 587 17.76 18.15 13.70
C ASN A 587 18.03 16.66 13.87
N LEU A 588 17.93 16.17 15.11
CA LEU A 588 18.17 14.78 15.46
C LEU A 588 16.88 13.94 15.34
N TYR A 589 16.96 12.86 14.56
CA TYR A 589 15.94 11.83 14.44
C TYR A 589 16.44 10.53 15.06
N THR A 590 15.64 9.97 15.97
CA THR A 590 15.98 8.78 16.75
C THR A 590 15.06 7.62 16.41
N GLN A 591 15.57 6.40 16.50
CA GLN A 591 14.77 5.18 16.33
C GLN A 591 13.58 5.08 17.32
N PRO A 592 12.55 4.26 17.01
CA PRO A 592 11.46 3.95 17.94
C PRO A 592 11.92 3.25 19.23
N ALA A 593 11.07 3.29 20.25
CA ALA A 593 11.28 2.49 21.45
C ALA A 593 11.01 0.99 21.20
N ASN A 594 11.65 0.11 21.98
CA ASN A 594 11.37 -1.31 21.91
C ASN A 594 9.92 -1.62 22.32
N GLY A 595 9.31 -2.59 21.65
CA GLY A 595 7.91 -2.98 21.85
C GLY A 595 6.91 -2.06 21.14
N THR A 596 7.37 -1.27 20.17
CA THR A 596 6.55 -0.36 19.35
C THR A 596 6.70 -0.59 17.86
#